data_AF-A0AAN6MVN5-F1
#
_entry.id   AF-A0AAN6MVN5-F1
#
_cell.length_a   1.000
_cell.length_b   1.000
_cell.length_c   1.000
_cell.angle_alpha   90.00
_cell.angle_beta   90.00
_cell.angle_gamma   90.00
#
_symmetry.space_group_name_H-M   'P 1'
#
loop_
_entity.id
_entity.type
_entity.pdbx_description
1 polymer ?
#
loop_
_entity_poly.entity_id
_entity_poly.type
_entity_poly.pdbx_seq_one_letter_code
_entity_poly.pdbx_strand_id
1 'polypeptide(L)'
;GFGYNNPCEVLIEEARRQFPGREQRQILSIGTGLGDVVTINNTRLSIINALKKMATSSKKVEARLGSLYGDSGRYYRLNVYQGLQDITLSDWDKTSTIWAHTRNHLSENEKKIKRFVDGFVGIGWAG
;
A
#
# COMPACT_ATOMS: atom_id res chain seq x y z
N GLY A 1 -8.48 14.26 -13.17
CA GLY A 1 -8.15 14.81 -11.84
C GLY A 1 -7.26 13.82 -11.12
N PHE A 2 -6.13 14.26 -10.55
CA PHE A 2 -5.16 13.40 -9.84
C PHE A 2 -5.69 12.99 -8.45
N GLY A 3 -6.83 12.31 -8.43
CA GLY A 3 -7.56 11.91 -7.22
C GLY A 3 -7.21 10.50 -6.80
N TYR A 4 -6.78 10.35 -5.54
CA TYR A 4 -6.71 9.11 -4.77
C TYR A 4 -5.75 8.02 -5.31
N ASN A 5 -4.50 8.03 -4.86
CA ASN A 5 -3.56 6.92 -5.13
C ASN A 5 -3.68 5.75 -4.12
N ASN A 6 -4.62 5.82 -3.18
CA ASN A 6 -4.97 4.74 -2.28
C ASN A 6 -6.50 4.64 -2.18
N PRO A 7 -7.13 3.65 -2.85
CA PRO A 7 -8.59 3.55 -2.95
C PRO A 7 -9.23 2.89 -1.72
N CYS A 8 -8.47 2.53 -0.68
CA CYS A 8 -8.97 1.70 0.40
C CYS A 8 -10.15 2.31 1.16
N GLU A 9 -10.22 3.63 1.36
CA GLU A 9 -11.40 4.26 1.98
C GLU A 9 -12.69 3.99 1.19
N VAL A 10 -12.65 4.24 -0.11
CA VAL A 10 -13.78 4.01 -1.02
C VAL A 10 -14.16 2.54 -1.07
N LEU A 11 -13.18 1.64 -1.14
CA LEU A 11 -13.44 0.20 -1.16
C LEU A 11 -14.05 -0.31 0.16
N ILE A 12 -13.66 0.26 1.30
CA ILE A 12 -14.25 -0.09 2.60
C ILE A 12 -15.71 0.36 2.65
N GLU A 13 -16.01 1.57 2.18
CA GLU A 13 -17.38 2.09 2.10
C GLU A 13 -18.25 1.26 1.16
N GLU A 14 -17.75 0.94 -0.04
CA GLU A 14 -18.46 0.09 -0.99
C GLU A 14 -18.71 -1.30 -0.41
N ALA A 15 -17.70 -1.92 0.21
CA ALA A 15 -17.90 -3.20 0.87
C ALA A 15 -18.94 -3.11 2.00
N ARG A 16 -19.06 -1.97 2.71
CA ARG A 16 -20.07 -1.78 3.77
C ARG A 16 -21.47 -1.81 3.19
N ARG A 17 -21.65 -1.17 2.05
CA ARG A 17 -22.91 -1.14 1.33
C ARG A 17 -23.28 -2.49 0.71
N GLN A 18 -22.31 -3.19 0.11
CA GLN A 18 -22.55 -4.47 -0.57
C GLN A 18 -22.73 -5.65 0.39
N PHE A 19 -22.08 -5.62 1.56
CA PHE A 19 -22.11 -6.71 2.52
C PHE A 19 -22.57 -6.22 3.92
N PRO A 20 -23.85 -5.84 4.06
CA PRO A 20 -24.41 -5.40 5.33
C PRO A 20 -24.35 -6.55 6.36
N GLY A 21 -24.07 -6.22 7.63
CA GLY A 21 -23.98 -7.20 8.73
C GLY A 21 -22.70 -8.03 8.76
N ARG A 22 -21.82 -7.96 7.74
CA ARG A 22 -20.50 -8.62 7.77
C ARG A 22 -19.44 -7.65 8.30
N GLU A 23 -19.30 -7.64 9.63
CA GLU A 23 -18.40 -6.74 10.36
C GLU A 23 -16.94 -7.20 10.41
N GLN A 24 -16.69 -8.51 10.26
CA GLN A 24 -15.34 -9.04 10.17
C GLN A 24 -14.80 -8.87 8.75
N ARG A 25 -13.84 -7.96 8.60
CA ARG A 25 -13.13 -7.72 7.35
C ARG A 25 -11.67 -7.56 7.63
N GLN A 26 -10.84 -8.19 6.82
CA GLN A 26 -9.43 -7.86 6.74
C GLN A 26 -9.17 -7.10 5.44
N ILE A 27 -8.38 -6.05 5.55
CA ILE A 27 -8.05 -5.12 4.49
C ILE A 27 -6.54 -5.19 4.29
N LEU A 28 -6.13 -5.65 3.12
CA LEU A 28 -4.75 -5.57 2.67
C LEU A 28 -4.62 -4.48 1.63
N SER A 29 -3.85 -3.45 1.95
CA SER A 29 -3.51 -2.34 1.08
C SER A 29 -2.08 -2.52 0.58
N ILE A 30 -1.86 -2.54 -0.73
CA ILE A 30 -0.53 -2.71 -1.35
C ILE A 30 -0.12 -1.41 -2.04
N GLY A 31 1.06 -0.91 -1.71
CA GLY A 31 1.60 0.35 -2.21
C GLY A 31 2.68 0.13 -3.26
N THR A 32 2.83 1.13 -4.12
CA THR A 32 3.77 1.09 -5.24
C THR A 32 5.17 1.60 -4.87
N GLY A 33 5.42 1.90 -3.59
CA GLY A 33 6.72 2.37 -3.12
C GLY A 33 7.11 3.79 -3.53
N LEU A 34 6.14 4.59 -4.00
CA LEU A 34 6.33 5.99 -4.43
C LEU A 34 6.62 6.96 -3.26
N GLY A 35 7.16 6.47 -2.14
CA GLY A 35 7.20 7.16 -0.85
C GLY A 35 8.14 8.37 -0.82
N ASP A 36 9.29 8.27 -1.47
CA ASP A 36 10.38 9.27 -1.40
C ASP A 36 11.08 9.52 -2.75
N VAL A 37 10.54 8.96 -3.84
CA VAL A 37 11.15 9.00 -5.17
C VAL A 37 10.74 10.25 -5.93
N VAL A 38 11.48 11.33 -5.70
CA VAL A 38 11.69 12.34 -6.75
C VAL A 38 13.18 12.50 -6.92
N THR A 39 13.83 11.47 -7.45
CA THR A 39 15.20 11.60 -7.91
C THR A 39 15.14 12.24 -9.28
N ILE A 40 15.61 13.48 -9.33
CA ILE A 40 15.48 14.41 -10.43
C ILE A 40 16.48 14.02 -11.51
N ASN A 41 16.00 13.46 -12.62
CA ASN A 41 16.73 13.46 -13.88
C ASN A 41 15.74 13.83 -15.00
N ASN A 42 15.71 15.13 -15.35
CA ASN A 42 15.09 15.69 -16.55
C ASN A 42 13.56 15.52 -16.76
N THR A 43 12.76 15.47 -15.71
CA THR A 43 11.29 15.39 -15.83
C THR A 43 10.60 16.75 -15.62
N ARG A 44 9.55 17.05 -16.41
CA ARG A 44 8.71 18.26 -16.25
C ARG A 44 8.20 18.40 -14.82
N LEU A 45 8.38 19.58 -14.20
CA LEU A 45 7.97 19.89 -12.82
C LEU A 45 6.52 19.49 -12.49
N SER A 46 5.62 19.51 -13.48
CA SER A 46 4.23 19.09 -13.32
C SER A 46 4.06 17.60 -12.98
N ILE A 47 4.88 16.73 -13.56
CA ILE A 47 4.86 15.28 -13.29
C ILE A 47 5.36 15.01 -11.87
N ILE A 48 6.44 15.66 -11.48
CA ILE A 48 6.99 15.60 -10.11
C ILE A 48 5.94 16.02 -9.09
N ASN A 49 5.27 17.14 -9.33
CA ASN A 49 4.23 17.64 -8.43
C ASN A 49 3.02 16.69 -8.36
N ALA A 50 2.65 16.05 -9.48
CA ALA A 50 1.61 15.03 -9.49
C ALA A 50 2.02 13.79 -8.66
N LEU A 51 3.24 13.28 -8.83
CA LEU A 51 3.77 12.14 -8.07
C LEU A 51 3.85 12.44 -6.57
N LYS A 52 4.37 13.62 -6.19
CA LYS A 52 4.38 14.08 -4.78
C LYS A 52 2.96 14.12 -4.22
N LYS A 53 2.02 14.72 -4.94
CA LYS A 53 0.61 14.79 -4.51
C LYS A 53 0.00 13.40 -4.34
N MET A 54 0.30 12.46 -5.24
CA MET A 54 -0.14 11.07 -5.15
C MET A 54 0.46 10.38 -3.91
N ALA A 55 1.76 10.49 -3.67
CA ALA A 55 2.43 9.92 -2.50
C ALA A 55 1.86 10.48 -1.19
N THR A 56 1.71 11.80 -1.09
CA THR A 56 1.11 12.45 0.09
C THR A 56 -0.34 11.99 0.30
N SER A 57 -1.14 11.90 -0.76
CA SER A 57 -2.53 11.42 -0.64
C SER A 57 -2.61 9.98 -0.14
N SER A 58 -1.73 9.09 -0.63
CA SER A 58 -1.67 7.70 -0.19
C SER A 58 -1.26 7.59 1.29
N LYS A 59 -0.26 8.38 1.73
CA LYS A 59 0.20 8.41 3.13
C LYS A 59 -0.92 8.89 4.08
N LYS A 60 -1.73 9.88 3.66
CA LYS A 60 -2.88 10.37 4.45
C LYS A 60 -3.94 9.28 4.66
N VAL A 61 -4.31 8.55 3.60
CA VAL A 61 -5.26 7.45 3.69
C VAL A 61 -4.72 6.33 4.59
N GLU A 62 -3.44 5.99 4.44
CA GLU A 62 -2.79 4.99 5.29
C GLU A 62 -2.82 5.37 6.78
N ALA A 63 -2.49 6.62 7.12
CA ALA A 63 -2.53 7.09 8.49
C ALA A 63 -3.95 7.02 9.08
N ARG A 64 -4.97 7.43 8.32
CA ARG A 64 -6.35 7.40 8.78
C ARG A 64 -6.85 5.97 8.99
N LEU A 65 -6.66 5.09 8.01
CA LEU A 65 -7.08 3.69 8.11
C LEU A 65 -6.28 2.93 9.18
N GLY A 66 -5.00 3.26 9.35
CA GLY A 66 -4.17 2.76 10.44
C GLY A 66 -4.73 3.16 11.81
N SER A 67 -5.13 4.41 11.99
CA SER A 67 -5.77 4.86 13.25
C SER A 67 -7.12 4.20 13.51
N LEU A 68 -7.91 3.92 12.47
CA LEU A 68 -9.25 3.34 12.62
C LEU A 68 -9.23 1.82 12.83
N TYR A 69 -8.29 1.12 12.19
CA TYR A 69 -8.33 -0.34 12.07
C TYR A 69 -7.02 -1.05 12.44
N GLY A 70 -5.94 -0.31 12.70
CA GLY A 70 -4.62 -0.86 13.02
C GLY A 70 -4.64 -1.73 14.27
N ASP A 71 -5.20 -1.22 15.36
CA ASP A 71 -5.28 -1.93 16.64
C ASP A 71 -6.21 -3.14 16.58
N SER A 72 -7.23 -3.09 15.72
CA SER A 72 -8.15 -4.20 15.51
C SER A 72 -7.56 -5.37 14.70
N GLY A 73 -6.33 -5.21 14.17
CA GLY A 73 -5.74 -6.20 13.27
C GLY A 73 -6.53 -6.39 11.97
N ARG A 74 -7.30 -5.39 11.55
CA ARG A 74 -8.15 -5.46 10.35
C ARG A 74 -7.54 -4.76 9.15
N TYR A 75 -6.55 -3.90 9.34
CA TYR A 75 -5.90 -3.16 8.25
C TYR A 75 -4.40 -3.39 8.23
N TYR A 76 -3.90 -3.80 7.07
CA TYR A 76 -2.49 -4.04 6.81
C TYR A 76 -2.09 -3.28 5.55
N ARG A 77 -1.06 -2.44 5.67
CA ARG A 77 -0.41 -1.80 4.52
C ARG A 77 0.95 -2.41 4.25
N LEU A 78 1.19 -2.88 3.04
CA LEU A 78 2.52 -3.23 2.53
C LEU A 78 2.94 -2.16 1.53
N ASN A 79 4.07 -1.51 1.74
CA ASN A 79 4.56 -0.45 0.86
C ASN A 79 6.09 -0.38 0.96
N VAL A 80 6.77 -0.48 -0.18
CA VAL A 80 8.24 -0.47 -0.24
C VAL A 80 8.75 0.96 -0.13
N TYR A 81 9.12 1.42 1.07
CA TYR A 81 9.49 2.82 1.29
C TYR A 81 10.89 3.20 0.79
N GLN A 82 11.83 2.25 0.72
CA GLN A 82 13.23 2.51 0.40
C GLN A 82 13.74 1.58 -0.71
N GLY A 83 14.62 2.10 -1.58
CA GLY A 83 15.34 1.30 -2.59
C GLY A 83 14.85 1.40 -4.04
N LEU A 84 13.65 1.93 -4.29
CA LEU A 84 13.17 2.20 -5.66
C LEU A 84 13.52 3.63 -6.13
N GLN A 85 14.40 4.32 -5.41
CA GLN A 85 14.73 5.74 -5.60
C GLN A 85 15.31 6.04 -6.98
N ASP A 86 16.01 5.09 -7.58
CA ASP A 86 16.64 5.27 -8.90
C ASP A 86 15.95 4.47 -10.00
N ILE A 87 14.76 3.91 -9.75
CA ILE A 87 14.05 3.05 -10.70
C ILE A 87 12.86 3.82 -11.27
N THR A 88 12.95 4.17 -12.56
CA THR A 88 11.83 4.79 -13.28
C THR A 88 10.86 3.74 -13.83
N LEU A 89 9.64 4.15 -14.20
CA LEU A 89 8.64 3.26 -14.80
C LEU A 89 9.11 2.58 -16.10
N SER A 90 10.17 3.11 -16.74
CA SER A 90 10.78 2.58 -17.96
C SER A 90 11.98 1.65 -17.73
N ASP A 91 12.42 1.46 -16.48
CA ASP A 91 13.63 0.70 -16.15
C ASP A 91 13.34 -0.80 -15.95
N TRP A 92 12.83 -1.46 -17.00
CA TRP A 92 12.59 -2.91 -17.00
C TRP A 92 13.88 -3.73 -16.81
N ASP A 93 15.02 -3.13 -17.15
CA ASP A 93 16.37 -3.64 -17.00
C ASP A 93 16.85 -3.67 -15.53
N LYS A 94 16.20 -2.94 -14.61
CA LYS A 94 16.49 -2.95 -13.17
C LYS A 94 15.66 -3.97 -12.37
N THR A 95 15.09 -4.97 -13.04
CA THR A 95 14.25 -6.01 -12.42
C THR A 95 14.94 -6.71 -11.24
N SER A 96 16.26 -6.93 -11.30
CA SER A 96 17.02 -7.53 -10.19
C SER A 96 17.04 -6.66 -8.93
N THR A 97 17.18 -5.34 -9.08
CA THR A 97 17.13 -4.36 -7.98
C THR A 97 15.71 -4.26 -7.39
N ILE A 98 14.69 -4.21 -8.25
CA ILE A 98 13.27 -4.25 -7.82
C ILE A 98 13.01 -5.51 -6.99
N TRP A 99 13.50 -6.66 -7.46
CA TRP A 99 13.34 -7.94 -6.77
C TRP A 99 14.03 -7.94 -5.40
N ALA A 100 15.27 -7.44 -5.32
CA ALA A 100 16.01 -7.38 -4.07
C ALA A 100 15.31 -6.49 -3.02
N HIS A 101 14.84 -5.29 -3.41
CA HIS A 101 14.10 -4.42 -2.50
C HIS A 101 12.75 -5.00 -2.09
N THR A 102 12.06 -5.67 -3.01
CA THR A 102 10.81 -6.39 -2.69
C THR A 102 11.08 -7.52 -1.69
N ARG A 103 12.15 -8.31 -1.90
CA ARG A 103 12.57 -9.40 -1.00
C ARG A 103 12.87 -8.89 0.40
N ASN A 104 13.63 -7.80 0.52
CA ASN A 104 13.95 -7.18 1.80
C ASN A 104 12.69 -6.66 2.49
N HIS A 105 11.81 -5.97 1.74
CA HIS A 105 10.54 -5.48 2.29
C HIS A 105 9.67 -6.61 2.83
N LEU A 106 9.57 -7.74 2.10
CA LEU A 106 8.85 -8.93 2.56
C LEU A 106 9.46 -9.50 3.84
N SER A 107 10.80 -9.58 3.92
CA SER A 107 11.50 -10.06 5.10
C SER A 107 11.27 -9.16 6.32
N GLU A 108 11.38 -7.84 6.15
CA GLU A 108 11.13 -6.86 7.22
C GLU A 108 9.68 -6.90 7.72
N ASN A 109 8.74 -7.24 6.84
CA ASN A 109 7.31 -7.29 7.15
C ASN A 109 6.80 -8.71 7.43
N GLU A 110 7.67 -9.71 7.57
CA GLU A 110 7.29 -11.12 7.71
C GLU A 110 6.28 -11.34 8.84
N LYS A 111 6.53 -10.77 10.03
CA LYS A 111 5.61 -10.87 11.18
C LYS A 111 4.24 -10.24 10.89
N LYS A 112 4.19 -9.17 10.11
CA LYS A 112 2.95 -8.49 9.73
C LYS A 112 2.19 -9.31 8.70
N ILE A 113 2.90 -9.85 7.70
CA ILE A 113 2.35 -10.74 6.67
C ILE A 113 1.80 -12.01 7.31
N LYS A 114 2.55 -12.63 8.23
CA LYS A 114 2.10 -13.82 8.95
C LYS A 114 0.81 -13.55 9.74
N ARG A 115 0.74 -12.45 10.49
CA ARG A 115 -0.48 -12.06 11.22
C ARG A 115 -1.69 -11.88 10.30
N PHE A 116 -1.48 -11.28 9.13
CA PHE A 116 -2.54 -11.15 8.13
C PHE A 116 -3.02 -12.53 7.65
N VAL A 117 -2.09 -13.40 7.24
CA VAL A 117 -2.39 -14.76 6.74
C VAL A 117 -3.08 -15.61 7.80
N ASP A 118 -2.59 -15.60 9.04
CA ASP A 118 -3.18 -16.35 10.15
C ASP A 118 -4.65 -15.93 10.36
N GLY A 119 -4.93 -14.62 10.35
CA GLY A 119 -6.30 -14.10 10.45
C GLY A 119 -7.16 -14.45 9.23
N PHE A 120 -6.58 -14.42 8.02
CA PHE A 120 -7.31 -14.70 6.79
C PHE A 120 -7.73 -16.17 6.69
N VAL A 121 -6.80 -17.07 7.01
CA VAL A 121 -7.07 -18.51 7.05
C VAL A 121 -8.01 -18.84 8.21
N GLY A 122 -7.82 -18.23 9.38
CA GLY A 122 -8.69 -18.44 10.55
C GLY A 122 -10.14 -18.04 10.33
N ILE A 123 -10.42 -16.99 9.55
CA ILE A 123 -11.78 -16.58 9.16
C ILE A 123 -12.45 -17.65 8.29
N GLY A 124 -11.68 -18.42 7.51
CA GLY A 124 -12.21 -19.48 6.62
C GLY A 124 -12.78 -20.71 7.34
N TRP A 125 -12.50 -20.89 8.64
CA TRP A 125 -12.97 -22.03 9.43
C TRP A 125 -14.10 -21.68 10.41
N ALA A 126 -14.46 -20.40 10.53
CA ALA A 126 -15.49 -19.91 11.44
C ALA A 126 -16.85 -19.62 10.76
N GLY A 127 -17.03 -20.10 9.52
CA GLY A 127 -18.23 -19.91 8.71
C GLY A 127 -18.93 -21.22 8.38
#